data_AF-A0A969P2S3-F1
#
_entry.id   AF-A0A969P2S3-F1
#
_cell.length_a   1.000
_cell.length_b   1.000
_cell.length_c   1.000
_cell.angle_alpha   90.00
_cell.angle_beta   90.00
_cell.angle_gamma   90.00
#
_symmetry.space_group_name_H-M   'P 1'
#
loop_
_entity.id
_entity.type
_entity.pdbx_description
1 polymer ?
#
loop_
_entity_poly.entity_id
_entity_poly.type
_entity_poly.pdbx_seq_one_letter_code
_entity_poly.pdbx_strand_id
1 'polypeptide(L)'
;MPCCASSPVARSLWPAWPAGAQSAADPGERQCHGDIAGLAAAGSALVVRPGLSPGQPAWAALLGLLAALAGLARLDTLVAAGWLGLALLWGELARRRWPASTLTYGLVLAALLLPYIARNLLVFGHFTPSSGRALAYMHSGLESFALTSGLQLIAYQPALDLTWAPAGLLLLALLLLLALAWSLPRQRQTQLLPLVLYALTLTGYYAYLQQQGRPRYYTGVALVVVLLVCAWCAHVGSRWLKRPWRQTLVPLLTVLIIGFNTLVFTWQSSIQLYAPYQAQPAMYQAARWIAQNLPPDAMLAAQNSGIFQYYSERTVLNIDGKLNHEIIPVLEQRQLDRYLRERGVTYIVDLAGVGRYIERYSAALSDAPPRYELSLGQRLAIYGQMVAARLGLAPPLVAADATVQVHRPFDELAVVVQTFPFAADATRAVVIYQLRPTFGGRP
;
A
#
# COMPACT_ATOMS: atom_id res chain seq x y z
N MET A 1 30.58 -18.81 -42.37
CA MET A 1 31.48 -17.75 -42.89
C MET A 1 31.17 -17.57 -44.38
N PRO A 2 31.15 -16.36 -44.97
CA PRO A 2 31.14 -15.01 -44.39
C PRO A 2 30.11 -14.02 -45.03
N CYS A 3 30.08 -12.81 -44.46
CA CYS A 3 29.81 -11.48 -45.07
C CYS A 3 28.37 -10.98 -45.39
N CYS A 4 27.91 -10.10 -44.48
CA CYS A 4 27.50 -8.70 -44.70
C CYS A 4 26.50 -8.35 -45.82
N ALA A 5 25.29 -7.96 -45.39
CA ALA A 5 24.55 -6.87 -46.02
C ALA A 5 23.86 -6.02 -44.92
N SER A 6 24.23 -4.75 -44.92
CA SER A 6 23.79 -3.66 -44.05
C SER A 6 22.37 -3.18 -44.39
N SER A 7 21.60 -2.79 -43.37
CA SER A 7 20.39 -1.95 -43.52
C SER A 7 20.21 -1.11 -42.25
N PRO A 8 19.67 0.13 -42.37
CA PRO A 8 20.25 1.28 -41.71
C PRO A 8 19.65 1.60 -40.33
N VAL A 9 20.52 2.25 -39.55
CA VAL A 9 20.27 2.96 -38.30
C VAL A 9 18.98 3.77 -38.37
N ALA A 10 18.00 3.35 -37.57
CA ALA A 10 16.89 4.20 -37.17
C ALA A 10 17.45 5.40 -36.40
N ARG A 11 17.43 6.57 -37.03
CA ARG A 11 17.74 7.84 -36.38
C ARG A 11 16.77 8.06 -35.23
N SER A 12 17.33 8.21 -34.04
CA SER A 12 16.65 8.63 -32.82
C SER A 12 15.99 10.00 -33.03
N LEU A 13 14.68 10.01 -33.25
CA LEU A 13 13.85 11.22 -33.13
C LEU A 13 13.53 11.44 -31.65
N TRP A 14 14.56 11.75 -30.87
CA TRP A 14 14.40 12.34 -29.54
C TRP A 14 14.98 13.75 -29.63
N PRO A 15 14.20 14.82 -29.38
CA PRO A 15 14.81 16.11 -29.12
C PRO A 15 15.65 15.97 -27.86
N ALA A 16 16.94 16.27 -27.97
CA ALA A 16 17.82 16.41 -26.82
C ALA A 16 17.14 17.37 -25.84
N TRP A 17 16.89 16.90 -24.63
CA TRP A 17 16.45 17.73 -23.53
C TRP A 17 17.49 18.86 -23.37
N PRO A 18 17.10 20.14 -23.34
CA PRO A 18 18.07 21.22 -23.26
C PRO A 18 18.82 21.13 -21.93
N ALA A 19 20.09 20.72 -22.01
CA ALA A 19 21.08 20.89 -20.95
C ALA A 19 21.45 22.37 -20.90
N GLY A 20 20.57 23.20 -20.33
CA GLY A 20 20.77 24.65 -20.36
C GLY A 20 19.56 25.47 -19.92
N ALA A 21 18.91 25.10 -18.81
CA ALA A 21 18.05 26.02 -18.09
C ALA A 21 18.70 26.27 -16.72
N GLN A 22 19.72 27.14 -16.70
CA GLN A 22 20.11 27.81 -15.47
C GLN A 22 18.91 28.66 -15.04
N SER A 23 18.19 28.19 -14.01
CA SER A 23 17.15 28.98 -13.38
C SER A 23 17.80 30.24 -12.81
N ALA A 24 17.41 31.40 -13.33
CA ALA A 24 17.52 32.64 -12.59
C ALA A 24 16.85 32.42 -11.22
N ALA A 25 17.63 32.55 -10.16
CA ALA A 25 17.16 32.39 -8.79
C ALA A 25 16.03 33.40 -8.54
N ASP A 26 14.85 32.88 -8.24
CA ASP A 26 13.68 33.64 -7.83
C ASP A 26 13.98 34.27 -6.45
N PRO A 27 13.87 35.62 -6.29
CA PRO A 27 14.11 36.29 -5.01
C PRO A 27 13.19 35.79 -3.87
N GLY A 28 12.11 35.06 -4.17
CA GLY A 28 11.18 34.49 -3.18
C GLY A 28 11.74 33.35 -2.32
N GLU A 29 12.84 32.69 -2.72
CA GLU A 29 13.34 31.50 -2.02
C GLU A 29 14.05 31.80 -0.68
N ARG A 30 14.41 33.07 -0.42
CA ARG A 30 14.98 33.49 0.87
C ARG A 30 13.95 33.65 1.99
N GLN A 31 12.65 33.60 1.69
CA GLN A 31 11.59 33.80 2.69
C GLN A 31 11.16 32.50 3.39
N CYS A 32 11.47 31.33 2.84
CA CYS A 32 11.10 30.03 3.42
C CYS A 32 11.97 29.58 4.61
N HIS A 33 13.12 30.23 4.86
CA HIS A 33 13.96 29.88 6.01
C HIS A 33 13.50 30.55 7.33
N GLY A 34 12.59 31.54 7.27
CA GLY A 34 11.99 32.17 8.46
C GLY A 34 10.91 31.34 9.14
N ASP A 35 10.19 30.48 8.39
CA ASP A 35 9.02 29.75 8.90
C ASP A 35 9.35 28.42 9.60
N ILE A 36 10.55 27.88 9.38
CA ILE A 36 10.99 26.62 10.04
C ILE A 36 11.25 26.86 11.54
N ALA A 37 11.76 28.04 11.91
CA ALA A 37 11.92 28.43 13.31
C ALA A 37 10.56 28.66 14.00
N GLY A 38 9.57 29.19 13.27
CA GLY A 38 8.18 29.34 13.74
C GLY A 38 7.48 28.00 13.97
N LEU A 39 7.70 27.01 13.09
CA LEU A 39 7.18 25.64 13.25
C LEU A 39 7.84 24.88 14.41
N ALA A 40 9.14 25.08 14.65
CA ALA A 40 9.83 24.53 15.82
C ALA A 40 9.33 25.16 17.14
N ALA A 41 9.05 26.46 17.14
CA ALA A 41 8.43 27.16 18.27
C ALA A 41 6.97 26.73 18.50
N ALA A 42 6.19 26.49 17.45
CA ALA A 42 4.83 25.95 17.53
C ALA A 42 4.80 24.49 18.02
N GLY A 43 5.76 23.67 17.60
CA GLY A 43 5.96 22.31 18.12
C GLY A 43 6.35 22.31 19.61
N SER A 44 7.11 23.31 20.04
CA SER A 44 7.46 23.54 21.45
C SER A 44 6.26 24.05 22.27
N ALA A 45 5.34 24.82 21.67
CA ALA A 45 4.10 25.25 22.32
C ALA A 45 3.04 24.12 22.42
N LEU A 46 3.17 23.07 21.61
CA LEU A 46 2.42 21.81 21.70
C LEU A 46 3.01 20.82 22.71
N VAL A 47 4.15 21.15 23.34
CA VAL A 47 4.59 20.52 24.58
C VAL A 47 3.59 20.89 25.66
N VAL A 48 2.54 20.06 25.75
CA VAL A 48 1.63 19.86 26.88
C VAL A 48 1.55 21.08 27.79
N ARG A 49 0.59 21.98 27.53
CA ARG A 49 0.18 22.99 28.52
C ARG A 49 0.05 22.27 29.89
N PRO A 50 0.76 22.72 30.94
CA PRO A 50 0.87 22.00 32.21
C PRO A 50 -0.44 21.81 33.01
N GLY A 51 -1.62 22.12 32.47
CA GLY A 51 -2.93 21.94 33.13
C GLY A 51 -3.80 20.81 32.57
N LEU A 52 -3.35 20.18 31.50
CA LEU A 52 -4.13 19.22 30.74
C LEU A 52 -3.69 17.82 31.22
N SER A 53 -4.47 17.17 32.09
CA SER A 53 -4.12 15.84 32.65
C SER A 53 -4.74 14.68 31.85
N PRO A 54 -4.03 13.54 31.65
CA PRO A 54 -4.59 12.34 31.04
C PRO A 54 -5.86 11.89 31.80
N GLY A 55 -7.03 12.12 31.20
CA GLY A 55 -8.35 11.86 31.81
C GLY A 55 -9.31 13.06 31.81
N GLN A 56 -8.90 14.24 31.33
CA GLN A 56 -9.84 15.33 31.06
C GLN A 56 -10.53 15.13 29.71
N PRO A 57 -11.84 15.42 29.58
CA PRO A 57 -12.57 15.33 28.31
C PRO A 57 -11.94 16.14 27.17
N ALA A 58 -11.34 17.29 27.47
CA ALA A 58 -10.66 18.12 26.46
C ALA A 58 -9.48 17.39 25.79
N TRP A 59 -8.71 16.60 26.55
CA TRP A 59 -7.65 15.76 25.98
C TRP A 59 -8.22 14.65 25.11
N ALA A 60 -9.28 14.00 25.58
CA ALA A 60 -9.93 12.95 24.83
C ALA A 60 -10.52 13.47 23.51
N ALA A 61 -11.08 14.69 23.51
CA ALA A 61 -11.53 15.37 22.31
C ALA A 61 -10.37 15.64 21.34
N LEU A 62 -9.23 16.15 21.82
CA LEU A 62 -8.05 16.37 20.99
C LEU A 62 -7.52 15.05 20.42
N LEU A 63 -7.45 13.98 21.23
CA LEU A 63 -7.06 12.65 20.75
C LEU A 63 -8.06 12.11 19.71
N GLY A 64 -9.36 12.35 19.88
CA GLY A 64 -10.40 11.96 18.93
C GLY A 64 -10.26 12.71 17.60
N LEU A 65 -9.98 14.02 17.66
CA LEU A 65 -9.68 14.85 16.48
C LEU A 65 -8.45 14.34 15.75
N LEU A 66 -7.34 14.12 16.45
CA LEU A 66 -6.10 13.62 15.85
C LEU A 66 -6.28 12.22 15.25
N ALA A 67 -7.00 11.34 15.93
CA ALA A 67 -7.32 10.00 15.43
C ALA A 67 -8.22 10.06 14.17
N ALA A 68 -9.18 10.98 14.12
CA ALA A 68 -10.03 11.17 12.94
C ALA A 68 -9.24 11.71 11.75
N LEU A 69 -8.42 12.74 11.97
CA LEU A 69 -7.56 13.32 10.93
C LEU A 69 -6.56 12.29 10.40
N ALA A 70 -5.94 11.50 11.29
CA ALA A 70 -5.08 10.39 10.90
C ALA A 70 -5.87 9.35 10.09
N GLY A 71 -7.08 9.00 10.52
CA GLY A 71 -7.99 8.08 9.84
C GLY A 71 -8.37 8.54 8.44
N LEU A 72 -8.67 9.82 8.27
CA LEU A 72 -9.00 10.43 6.98
C LEU A 72 -7.78 10.52 6.06
N ALA A 73 -6.59 10.75 6.60
CA ALA A 73 -5.34 10.69 5.84
C ALA A 73 -5.00 9.25 5.44
N ARG A 74 -5.29 8.28 6.31
CA ARG A 74 -4.98 6.86 6.16
C ARG A 74 -5.95 6.00 6.98
N LEU A 75 -6.87 5.31 6.31
CA LEU A 75 -7.93 4.53 6.95
C LEU A 75 -7.41 3.39 7.85
N ASP A 76 -6.23 2.85 7.55
CA ASP A 76 -5.62 1.80 8.36
C ASP A 76 -5.19 2.28 9.76
N THR A 77 -5.03 3.60 9.96
CA THR A 77 -4.77 4.19 11.27
C THR A 77 -5.99 4.15 12.21
N LEU A 78 -7.20 3.89 11.69
CA LEU A 78 -8.39 3.65 12.51
C LEU A 78 -8.24 2.40 13.39
N VAL A 79 -7.37 1.46 13.02
CA VAL A 79 -7.00 0.33 13.89
C VAL A 79 -6.28 0.82 15.14
N ALA A 80 -5.34 1.77 15.01
CA ALA A 80 -4.67 2.39 16.16
C ALA A 80 -5.66 3.19 17.01
N ALA A 81 -6.59 3.92 16.37
CA ALA A 81 -7.66 4.64 17.04
C ALA A 81 -8.54 3.70 17.88
N GLY A 82 -8.94 2.56 17.32
CA GLY A 82 -9.71 1.52 18.04
C GLY A 82 -8.98 1.01 19.28
N TRP A 83 -7.71 0.63 19.15
CA TRP A 83 -6.92 0.16 20.29
C TRP A 83 -6.69 1.24 21.36
N LEU A 84 -6.51 2.50 20.95
CA LEU A 84 -6.41 3.63 21.87
C LEU A 84 -7.73 3.84 22.64
N GLY A 85 -8.86 3.80 21.94
CA GLY A 85 -10.19 3.89 22.55
C GLY A 85 -10.45 2.78 23.56
N LEU A 86 -10.10 1.53 23.22
CA LEU A 86 -10.19 0.38 24.15
C LEU A 86 -9.28 0.55 25.37
N ALA A 87 -8.09 1.12 25.20
CA ALA A 87 -7.18 1.38 26.31
C ALA A 87 -7.68 2.49 27.24
N LEU A 88 -8.29 3.55 26.69
CA LEU A 88 -8.97 4.58 27.47
C LEU A 88 -10.13 3.98 28.28
N LEU A 89 -10.97 3.18 27.62
CA LEU A 89 -12.11 2.51 28.24
C LEU A 89 -11.66 1.62 29.39
N TRP A 90 -10.67 0.76 29.13
CA TRP A 90 -10.10 -0.11 30.14
C TRP A 90 -9.55 0.68 31.33
N GLY A 91 -8.84 1.78 31.08
CA GLY A 91 -8.30 2.64 32.13
C GLY A 91 -9.37 3.30 33.01
N GLU A 92 -10.49 3.72 32.42
CA GLU A 92 -11.63 4.29 33.15
C GLU A 92 -12.38 3.21 33.95
N LEU A 93 -12.67 2.07 33.33
CA LEU A 93 -13.36 0.94 33.99
C LEU A 93 -12.53 0.35 35.13
N ALA A 94 -11.23 0.14 34.95
CA ALA A 94 -10.33 -0.38 35.99
C ALA A 94 -10.25 0.56 37.21
N ARG A 95 -10.49 1.86 37.02
CA ARG A 95 -10.57 2.86 38.09
C ARG A 95 -11.99 3.08 38.62
N ARG A 96 -12.96 2.28 38.15
CA ARG A 96 -14.40 2.40 38.47
C ARG A 96 -14.94 3.81 38.20
N ARG A 97 -14.48 4.46 37.13
CA ARG A 97 -14.94 5.79 36.70
C ARG A 97 -15.94 5.67 35.56
N TRP A 98 -16.84 6.66 35.46
CA TRP A 98 -17.67 6.86 34.27
C TRP A 98 -16.77 7.10 33.03
N PRO A 99 -17.03 6.46 31.87
CA PRO A 99 -16.15 6.51 30.70
C PRO A 99 -16.27 7.82 29.91
N ALA A 100 -16.24 8.97 30.60
CA ALA A 100 -16.42 10.29 29.99
C ALA A 100 -15.38 10.58 28.91
N SER A 101 -14.11 10.21 29.14
CA SER A 101 -13.03 10.42 28.18
C SER A 101 -13.23 9.53 26.96
N THR A 102 -13.52 8.24 27.16
CA THR A 102 -13.78 7.32 26.06
C THR A 102 -14.96 7.75 25.21
N LEU A 103 -16.07 8.19 25.83
CA LEU A 103 -17.24 8.71 25.11
C LEU A 103 -16.90 9.99 24.34
N THR A 104 -16.19 10.93 24.95
CA THR A 104 -15.75 12.17 24.28
C THR A 104 -14.84 11.87 23.09
N TYR A 105 -13.87 10.98 23.28
CA TYR A 105 -12.98 10.50 22.23
C TYR A 105 -13.76 9.89 21.06
N GLY A 106 -14.67 8.94 21.35
CA GLY A 106 -15.47 8.24 20.36
C GLY A 106 -16.44 9.17 19.61
N LEU A 107 -17.07 10.11 20.31
CA LEU A 107 -17.98 11.08 19.71
C LEU A 107 -17.26 12.03 18.74
N VAL A 108 -16.10 12.57 19.12
CA VAL A 108 -15.33 13.44 18.22
C VAL A 108 -14.82 12.65 17.00
N LEU A 109 -14.31 11.44 17.22
CA LEU A 109 -13.87 10.55 16.14
C LEU A 109 -15.01 10.25 15.17
N ALA A 110 -16.17 9.85 15.69
CA ALA A 110 -17.34 9.52 14.89
C ALA A 110 -17.89 10.74 14.14
N ALA A 111 -18.02 11.89 14.78
CA ALA A 111 -18.54 13.11 14.16
C ALA A 111 -17.71 13.54 12.94
N LEU A 112 -16.39 13.39 13.00
CA LEU A 112 -15.48 13.74 11.91
C LEU A 112 -15.41 12.68 10.80
N LEU A 113 -15.57 11.39 11.14
CA LEU A 113 -15.62 10.30 10.15
C LEU A 113 -16.99 10.15 9.49
N LEU A 114 -18.06 10.61 10.13
CA LEU A 114 -19.43 10.43 9.66
C LEU A 114 -19.65 10.96 8.23
N PRO A 115 -19.17 12.15 7.82
CA PRO A 115 -19.34 12.62 6.44
C PRO A 115 -18.70 11.69 5.42
N TYR A 116 -17.51 11.15 5.74
CA TYR A 116 -16.80 10.20 4.89
C TYR A 116 -17.58 8.88 4.77
N ILE A 117 -18.00 8.31 5.91
CA ILE A 117 -18.76 7.05 5.96
C ILE A 117 -20.10 7.20 5.25
N ALA A 118 -20.84 8.29 5.50
CA ALA A 118 -22.11 8.57 4.86
C ALA A 118 -21.95 8.67 3.34
N ARG A 119 -20.92 9.38 2.86
CA ARG A 119 -20.63 9.45 1.43
C ARG A 119 -20.34 8.07 0.85
N ASN A 120 -19.54 7.24 1.52
CA ASN A 120 -19.24 5.90 1.01
C ASN A 120 -20.49 5.02 0.93
N LEU A 121 -21.37 5.08 1.93
CA LEU A 121 -22.63 4.33 1.93
C LEU A 121 -23.57 4.80 0.82
N LEU A 122 -23.71 6.12 0.65
CA LEU A 122 -24.60 6.70 -0.35
C LEU A 122 -24.12 6.45 -1.78
N VAL A 123 -22.80 6.51 -2.02
CA VAL A 123 -22.22 6.40 -3.37
C VAL A 123 -21.88 4.96 -3.74
N PHE A 124 -21.41 4.15 -2.79
CA PHE A 124 -20.87 2.81 -3.04
C PHE A 124 -21.64 1.69 -2.31
N GLY A 125 -22.61 2.01 -1.45
CA GLY A 125 -23.33 1.00 -0.67
C GLY A 125 -22.50 0.31 0.42
N HIS A 126 -21.30 0.82 0.73
CA HIS A 126 -20.37 0.20 1.67
C HIS A 126 -19.74 1.23 2.61
N PHE A 127 -19.36 0.83 3.82
CA PHE A 127 -18.70 1.71 4.80
C PHE A 127 -17.23 2.01 4.44
N THR A 128 -16.57 1.06 3.77
CA THR A 128 -15.15 1.10 3.41
C THR A 128 -14.96 1.17 1.89
N PRO A 129 -13.82 1.67 1.39
CA PRO A 129 -13.50 1.61 -0.04
C PRO A 129 -13.51 0.18 -0.59
N SER A 130 -13.93 0.01 -1.84
CA SER A 130 -13.92 -1.29 -2.54
C SER A 130 -12.51 -1.82 -2.77
N SER A 131 -11.50 -0.96 -2.77
CA SER A 131 -10.11 -1.31 -3.07
C SER A 131 -9.54 -2.39 -2.16
N GLY A 132 -9.93 -2.43 -0.88
CA GLY A 132 -9.53 -3.49 0.05
C GLY A 132 -10.10 -4.85 -0.35
N ARG A 133 -11.37 -4.89 -0.78
CA ARG A 133 -12.02 -6.12 -1.24
C ARG A 133 -11.43 -6.59 -2.57
N ALA A 134 -11.24 -5.66 -3.50
CA ALA A 134 -10.61 -5.91 -4.79
C ALA A 134 -9.18 -6.46 -4.64
N LEU A 135 -8.43 -5.93 -3.68
CA LEU A 135 -7.09 -6.39 -3.38
C LEU A 135 -7.10 -7.82 -2.82
N ALA A 136 -7.95 -8.11 -1.83
CA ALA A 136 -8.14 -9.46 -1.32
C ALA A 136 -8.58 -10.44 -2.42
N TYR A 137 -9.46 -10.00 -3.32
CA TYR A 137 -9.91 -10.78 -4.47
C TYR A 137 -8.76 -11.10 -5.43
N MET A 138 -7.96 -10.09 -5.81
CA MET A 138 -6.81 -10.27 -6.71
C MET A 138 -5.74 -11.21 -6.13
N HIS A 139 -5.61 -11.27 -4.80
CA HIS A 139 -4.63 -12.10 -4.10
C HIS A 139 -5.26 -13.38 -3.53
N SER A 140 -6.49 -13.72 -3.93
CA SER A 140 -7.18 -14.93 -3.44
C SER A 140 -6.58 -16.24 -3.99
N GLY A 141 -5.64 -16.17 -4.95
CA GLY A 141 -4.94 -17.33 -5.49
C GLY A 141 -4.00 -17.98 -4.47
N LEU A 142 -3.87 -19.30 -4.53
CA LEU A 142 -2.98 -20.08 -3.64
C LEU A 142 -1.53 -19.60 -3.70
N GLU A 143 -1.09 -19.13 -4.86
CA GLU A 143 0.22 -18.54 -5.13
C GLU A 143 0.52 -17.28 -4.30
N SER A 144 -0.52 -16.60 -3.81
CA SER A 144 -0.38 -15.38 -3.02
C SER A 144 -0.23 -15.64 -1.52
N PHE A 145 -0.44 -16.88 -1.06
CA PHE A 145 -0.29 -17.24 0.35
C PHE A 145 1.19 -17.55 0.67
N ALA A 146 1.75 -16.84 1.64
CA ALA A 146 3.06 -17.14 2.19
C ALA A 146 3.04 -17.06 3.73
N LEU A 147 3.53 -18.11 4.41
CA LEU A 147 3.66 -18.12 5.88
C LEU A 147 4.59 -16.99 6.39
N THR A 148 5.57 -16.63 5.57
CA THR A 148 6.55 -15.58 5.84
C THR A 148 5.99 -14.17 5.67
N SER A 149 4.74 -14.01 5.19
CA SER A 149 4.14 -12.67 5.02
C SER A 149 4.11 -11.89 6.33
N GLY A 150 3.87 -12.53 7.47
CA GLY A 150 3.93 -11.84 8.77
C GLY A 150 5.35 -11.40 9.18
N LEU A 151 6.39 -12.08 8.68
CA LEU A 151 7.78 -11.70 8.91
C LEU A 151 8.21 -10.52 8.03
N GLN A 152 7.43 -10.18 7.00
CA GLN A 152 7.63 -8.96 6.20
C GLN A 152 7.49 -7.72 7.05
N LEU A 153 6.77 -7.80 8.17
CA LEU A 153 6.77 -6.78 9.20
C LEU A 153 8.16 -6.40 9.68
N ILE A 154 9.12 -7.33 9.66
CA ILE A 154 10.48 -7.07 10.14
C ILE A 154 11.42 -6.86 8.96
N ALA A 155 11.21 -7.64 7.89
CA ALA A 155 12.03 -7.55 6.69
C ALA A 155 11.88 -6.20 5.99
N TYR A 156 10.65 -5.70 5.86
CA TYR A 156 10.31 -4.53 5.05
C TYR A 156 9.93 -3.33 5.91
N GLN A 157 10.86 -2.92 6.79
CA GLN A 157 10.69 -1.72 7.60
C GLN A 157 11.50 -0.55 7.02
N PRO A 158 10.88 0.63 6.80
CA PRO A 158 11.62 1.85 6.45
C PRO A 158 12.70 2.21 7.48
N ALA A 159 12.55 1.73 8.72
CA ALA A 159 13.51 1.93 9.79
C ALA A 159 14.64 0.89 9.81
N LEU A 160 14.47 -0.28 9.19
CA LEU A 160 15.42 -1.40 9.17
C LEU A 160 15.15 -2.26 7.92
N ASP A 161 16.02 -2.18 6.90
CA ASP A 161 15.96 -3.09 5.75
C ASP A 161 16.62 -4.43 6.12
N LEU A 162 15.78 -5.42 6.41
CA LEU A 162 16.18 -6.79 6.72
C LEU A 162 15.68 -7.75 5.63
N THR A 163 15.47 -7.27 4.41
CA THR A 163 14.99 -8.12 3.30
C THR A 163 15.99 -9.20 2.88
N TRP A 164 17.28 -8.99 3.16
CA TRP A 164 18.36 -9.95 2.96
C TRP A 164 18.41 -11.02 4.06
N ALA A 165 17.72 -10.81 5.19
CA ALA A 165 17.81 -11.70 6.34
C ALA A 165 17.01 -13.00 6.11
N PRO A 166 17.56 -14.18 6.42
CA PRO A 166 16.81 -15.42 6.38
C PRO A 166 15.68 -15.39 7.42
N ALA A 167 14.61 -16.16 7.20
CA ALA A 167 13.43 -16.19 8.07
C ALA A 167 13.76 -16.46 9.56
N GLY A 168 14.77 -17.29 9.85
CA GLY A 168 15.23 -17.53 11.22
C GLY A 168 15.81 -16.29 11.91
N LEU A 169 16.52 -15.43 11.17
CA LEU A 169 17.05 -14.17 11.69
C LEU A 169 15.92 -13.14 11.91
N LEU A 170 14.93 -13.11 11.01
CA LEU A 170 13.73 -12.29 11.19
C LEU A 170 12.92 -12.72 12.42
N LEU A 171 12.78 -14.03 12.64
CA LEU A 171 12.14 -14.57 13.85
C LEU A 171 12.94 -14.19 15.11
N LEU A 172 14.26 -14.30 15.08
CA LEU A 172 15.10 -13.86 16.19
C LEU A 172 14.92 -12.36 16.47
N ALA A 173 14.88 -11.52 15.44
CA ALA A 173 14.60 -10.10 15.59
C ALA A 173 13.21 -9.84 16.19
N LEU A 174 12.18 -10.60 15.81
CA LEU A 174 10.85 -10.52 16.44
C LEU A 174 10.92 -10.85 17.94
N LEU A 175 11.57 -11.98 18.26
CA LEU A 175 11.73 -12.43 19.65
C LEU A 175 12.51 -11.43 20.49
N LEU A 176 13.53 -10.79 19.90
CA LEU A 176 14.26 -9.70 20.55
C LEU A 176 13.34 -8.50 20.80
N LEU A 177 12.55 -8.04 19.82
CA LEU A 177 11.59 -6.95 20.02
C LEU A 177 10.57 -7.27 21.13
N LEU A 178 10.08 -8.51 21.19
CA LEU A 178 9.19 -8.96 22.26
C LEU A 178 9.90 -8.97 23.62
N ALA A 179 11.15 -9.43 23.69
CA ALA A 179 11.96 -9.41 24.91
C ALA A 179 12.25 -7.97 25.37
N LEU A 180 12.55 -7.06 24.45
CA LEU A 180 12.73 -5.63 24.72
C LEU A 180 11.45 -5.04 25.31
N ALA A 181 10.29 -5.30 24.70
CA ALA A 181 8.99 -4.88 25.22
C ALA A 181 8.72 -5.44 26.62
N TRP A 182 9.01 -6.72 26.83
CA TRP A 182 8.81 -7.39 28.12
C TRP A 182 9.75 -6.87 29.23
N SER A 183 10.93 -6.38 28.87
CA SER A 183 11.89 -5.81 29.84
C SER A 183 11.52 -4.41 30.34
N LEU A 184 10.58 -3.72 29.67
CA LEU A 184 10.12 -2.40 30.08
C LEU A 184 9.35 -2.44 31.41
N PRO A 185 9.36 -1.34 32.20
CA PRO A 185 8.50 -1.22 33.37
C PRO A 185 7.04 -1.42 33.00
N ARG A 186 6.27 -2.07 33.88
CA ARG A 186 4.84 -2.37 33.67
C ARG A 186 4.02 -1.14 33.25
N GLN A 187 4.37 0.04 33.78
CA GLN A 187 3.76 1.32 33.38
C GLN A 187 4.03 1.69 31.90
N ARG A 188 5.24 1.45 31.38
CA ARG A 188 5.56 1.70 29.97
C ARG A 188 4.97 0.62 29.07
N GLN A 189 4.94 -0.62 29.53
CA GLN A 189 4.27 -1.71 28.80
C GLN A 189 2.80 -1.39 28.57
N THR A 190 2.06 -0.94 29.59
CA THR A 190 0.64 -0.58 29.44
C THR A 190 0.43 0.62 28.53
N GLN A 191 1.36 1.59 28.53
CA GLN A 191 1.32 2.74 27.61
C GLN A 191 1.58 2.35 26.15
N LEU A 192 2.48 1.40 25.90
CA LEU A 192 2.83 0.93 24.55
C LEU A 192 1.91 -0.17 24.02
N LEU A 193 1.18 -0.85 24.89
CA LEU A 193 0.31 -1.98 24.52
C LEU A 193 -0.63 -1.66 23.35
N PRO A 194 -1.32 -0.50 23.29
CA PRO A 194 -2.19 -0.18 22.14
C PRO A 194 -1.43 -0.10 20.81
N LEU A 195 -0.19 0.40 20.84
CA LEU A 195 0.66 0.51 19.67
C LEU A 195 1.17 -0.87 19.22
N VAL A 196 1.52 -1.74 20.16
CA VAL A 196 1.91 -3.13 19.87
C VAL A 196 0.73 -3.90 19.28
N LEU A 197 -0.46 -3.77 19.87
CA LEU A 197 -1.68 -4.40 19.36
C LEU A 197 -2.06 -3.85 17.98
N TYR A 198 -1.89 -2.55 17.74
CA TYR A 198 -2.01 -1.96 16.41
C TYR A 198 -1.04 -2.61 15.41
N ALA A 199 0.26 -2.70 15.74
CA ALA A 199 1.25 -3.31 14.86
C ALA A 199 0.92 -4.77 14.53
N LEU A 200 0.52 -5.56 15.52
CA LEU A 200 0.12 -6.95 15.33
C LEU A 200 -1.17 -7.06 14.49
N THR A 201 -2.17 -6.22 14.76
CA THR A 201 -3.44 -6.22 14.03
C THR A 201 -3.24 -5.80 12.58
N LEU A 202 -2.44 -4.76 12.34
CA LEU A 202 -2.12 -4.27 11.00
C LEU A 202 -1.34 -5.32 10.20
N THR A 203 -0.44 -6.05 10.87
CA THR A 203 0.28 -7.18 10.28
C THR A 203 -0.66 -8.32 9.94
N GLY A 204 -1.52 -8.72 10.88
CA GLY A 204 -2.58 -9.70 10.65
C GLY A 204 -3.43 -9.32 9.43
N TYR A 205 -3.86 -8.06 9.39
CA TYR A 205 -4.67 -7.52 8.33
C TYR A 205 -3.97 -7.54 6.97
N TYR A 206 -2.76 -6.98 6.84
CA TYR A 206 -2.11 -6.93 5.54
C TYR A 206 -1.49 -8.27 5.12
N ALA A 207 -0.76 -8.94 6.01
CA ALA A 207 -0.03 -10.16 5.67
C ALA A 207 -0.97 -11.35 5.44
N TYR A 208 -2.05 -11.47 6.22
CA TYR A 208 -2.86 -12.69 6.27
C TYR A 208 -4.29 -12.50 5.78
N LEU A 209 -4.89 -11.31 5.98
CA LEU A 209 -6.20 -11.02 5.38
C LEU A 209 -6.03 -10.51 3.95
N GLN A 210 -5.29 -9.43 3.72
CA GLN A 210 -5.13 -8.83 2.39
C GLN A 210 -4.05 -9.50 1.51
N GLN A 211 -3.25 -10.39 2.10
CA GLN A 211 -2.16 -11.10 1.42
C GLN A 211 -1.21 -10.14 0.68
N GLN A 212 -0.89 -9.03 1.36
CA GLN A 212 -0.01 -7.98 0.87
C GLN A 212 1.32 -7.98 1.62
N GLY A 213 2.38 -8.06 0.84
CA GLY A 213 3.75 -7.92 1.35
C GLY A 213 4.44 -6.61 1.03
N ARG A 214 3.73 -5.63 0.49
CA ARG A 214 4.39 -4.38 0.07
C ARG A 214 4.80 -3.55 1.30
N PRO A 215 6.05 -3.05 1.36
CA PRO A 215 6.59 -2.31 2.51
C PRO A 215 5.73 -1.12 2.95
N ARG A 216 5.14 -0.41 1.98
CA ARG A 216 4.33 0.80 2.21
C ARG A 216 3.08 0.58 3.08
N TYR A 217 2.64 -0.67 3.27
CA TYR A 217 1.54 -1.01 4.16
C TYR A 217 1.99 -1.17 5.62
N TYR A 218 3.29 -1.31 5.86
CA TYR A 218 3.89 -1.54 7.18
C TYR A 218 4.55 -0.29 7.78
N THR A 219 4.46 0.87 7.12
CA THR A 219 5.02 2.15 7.61
C THR A 219 4.52 2.50 9.01
N GLY A 220 3.25 2.23 9.33
CA GLY A 220 2.71 2.44 10.67
C GLY A 220 3.39 1.57 11.73
N VAL A 221 3.82 0.35 11.39
CA VAL A 221 4.53 -0.52 12.32
C VAL A 221 5.97 -0.08 12.50
N ALA A 222 6.62 0.48 11.48
CA ALA A 222 7.94 1.09 11.59
C ALA A 222 8.01 2.06 12.76
N LEU A 223 6.99 2.93 12.84
CA LEU A 223 6.87 3.92 13.90
C LEU A 223 6.75 3.25 15.28
N VAL A 224 5.97 2.17 15.40
CA VAL A 224 5.83 1.42 16.66
C VAL A 224 7.17 0.81 17.08
N VAL A 225 7.91 0.19 16.15
CA VAL A 225 9.23 -0.39 16.42
C VAL A 225 10.21 0.69 16.90
N VAL A 226 10.25 1.84 16.22
CA VAL A 226 11.08 2.98 16.63
C VAL A 226 10.71 3.45 18.04
N LEU A 227 9.43 3.66 18.33
CA LEU A 227 8.96 4.07 19.65
C LEU A 227 9.31 3.06 20.75
N LEU A 228 9.21 1.76 20.44
CA LEU A 228 9.57 0.68 21.36
C LEU A 228 11.07 0.71 21.68
N VAL A 229 11.91 0.81 20.66
CA VAL A 229 13.37 0.91 20.82
C VAL A 229 13.74 2.17 21.61
N CYS A 230 13.12 3.31 21.32
CA CYS A 230 13.33 4.56 22.07
C CYS A 230 12.96 4.39 23.56
N ALA A 231 11.79 3.81 23.83
CA ALA A 231 11.32 3.57 25.19
C ALA A 231 12.25 2.62 25.95
N TRP A 232 12.79 1.61 25.28
CA TRP A 232 13.76 0.68 25.84
C TRP A 232 15.11 1.35 26.12
N CYS A 233 15.67 2.09 25.16
CA CYS A 233 16.93 2.80 25.35
C CYS A 233 16.83 3.83 26.49
N ALA A 234 15.71 4.56 26.58
CA ALA A 234 15.46 5.48 27.69
C ALA A 234 15.37 4.74 29.03
N HIS A 235 14.81 3.52 29.03
CA HIS A 235 14.70 2.70 30.22
C HIS A 235 16.07 2.22 30.72
N VAL A 236 16.85 1.60 29.82
CA VAL A 236 18.22 1.15 30.11
C VAL A 236 19.10 2.33 30.52
N GLY A 237 18.99 3.45 29.80
CA GLY A 237 19.63 4.73 30.12
C GLY A 237 19.38 5.18 31.56
N SER A 238 18.12 5.16 32.00
CA SER A 238 17.77 5.58 33.36
C SER A 238 18.31 4.65 34.46
N ARG A 239 18.42 3.34 34.21
CA ARG A 239 18.81 2.35 35.22
C ARG A 239 20.32 2.14 35.33
N TRP A 240 21.02 2.08 34.20
CA TRP A 240 22.40 1.59 34.15
C TRP A 240 23.42 2.68 33.85
N LEU A 241 22.97 3.86 33.41
CA LEU A 241 23.79 4.88 32.81
C LEU A 241 23.76 6.17 33.67
N LYS A 242 24.37 6.12 34.88
CA LYS A 242 24.39 7.22 35.89
C LYS A 242 25.06 8.55 35.47
N ARG A 243 25.61 8.69 34.25
CA ARG A 243 26.35 9.91 33.83
C ARG A 243 25.50 10.81 32.91
N PRO A 244 25.56 12.15 33.07
CA PRO A 244 24.70 13.11 32.36
C PRO A 244 24.81 13.05 30.82
N TRP A 245 26.00 12.81 30.26
CA TRP A 245 26.18 12.67 28.80
C TRP A 245 25.37 11.52 28.18
N ARG A 246 24.94 10.54 29.00
CA ARG A 246 24.17 9.38 28.54
C ARG A 246 22.70 9.71 28.30
N GLN A 247 22.17 10.74 28.97
CA GLN A 247 20.83 11.29 28.68
C GLN A 247 20.81 12.06 27.35
N THR A 248 21.97 12.53 26.89
CA THR A 248 22.12 13.15 25.56
C THR A 248 22.46 12.12 24.49
N LEU A 249 23.33 11.14 24.81
CA LEU A 249 23.80 10.16 23.82
C LEU A 249 22.68 9.25 23.31
N VAL A 250 21.78 8.77 24.18
CA VAL A 250 20.70 7.87 23.73
C VAL A 250 19.76 8.58 22.73
N PRO A 251 19.19 9.77 23.05
CA PRO A 251 18.42 10.53 22.06
C PRO A 251 19.23 10.87 20.82
N LEU A 252 20.50 11.24 20.96
CA LEU A 252 21.37 11.54 19.82
C LEU A 252 21.53 10.32 18.91
N LEU A 253 21.84 9.14 19.46
CA LEU A 253 21.95 7.90 18.69
C LEU A 253 20.62 7.52 18.04
N THR A 254 19.50 7.70 18.74
CA THR A 254 18.17 7.52 18.16
C THR A 254 17.94 8.46 16.98
N VAL A 255 18.24 9.75 17.13
CA VAL A 255 18.13 10.75 16.07
C VAL A 255 19.07 10.41 14.91
N LEU A 256 20.29 9.96 15.19
CA LEU A 256 21.25 9.54 14.16
C LEU A 256 20.76 8.28 13.43
N ILE A 257 20.21 7.29 14.13
CA ILE A 257 19.64 6.09 13.51
C ILE A 257 18.44 6.46 12.63
N ILE A 258 17.51 7.27 13.15
CA ILE A 258 16.34 7.73 12.38
C ILE A 258 16.78 8.57 11.18
N GLY A 259 17.70 9.52 11.39
CA GLY A 259 18.23 10.40 10.36
C GLY A 259 18.98 9.63 9.28
N PHE A 260 19.84 8.68 9.66
CA PHE A 260 20.53 7.80 8.74
C PHE A 260 19.56 6.92 7.95
N ASN A 261 18.57 6.30 8.61
CA ASN A 261 17.55 5.51 7.90
C ASN A 261 16.71 6.38 6.96
N THR A 262 16.37 7.60 7.36
CA THR A 262 15.66 8.55 6.50
C THR A 262 16.51 8.92 5.29
N LEU A 263 17.81 9.16 5.47
CA LEU A 263 18.74 9.45 4.40
C LEU A 263 18.90 8.26 3.44
N VAL A 264 19.10 7.05 3.98
CA VAL A 264 19.18 5.80 3.20
C VAL A 264 17.88 5.55 2.45
N PHE A 265 16.73 5.70 3.10
CA PHE A 265 15.42 5.57 2.46
C PHE A 265 15.23 6.60 1.34
N THR A 266 15.61 7.86 1.57
CA THR A 266 15.52 8.92 0.56
C THR A 266 16.45 8.63 -0.63
N TRP A 267 17.66 8.14 -0.37
CA TRP A 267 18.62 7.72 -1.38
C TRP A 267 18.13 6.49 -2.16
N GLN A 268 17.62 5.47 -1.48
CA GLN A 268 17.04 4.30 -2.14
C GLN A 268 15.80 4.69 -2.96
N SER A 269 14.97 5.57 -2.42
CA SER A 269 13.80 6.10 -3.13
C SER A 269 14.20 6.92 -4.34
N SER A 270 15.27 7.71 -4.28
CA SER A 270 15.77 8.45 -5.43
C SER A 270 16.32 7.51 -6.51
N ILE A 271 17.07 6.47 -6.12
CA ILE A 271 17.46 5.40 -7.06
C ILE A 271 16.22 4.74 -7.65
N GLN A 272 15.19 4.45 -6.83
CA GLN A 272 13.96 3.85 -7.31
C GLN A 272 13.21 4.76 -8.27
N LEU A 273 13.17 6.08 -8.06
CA LEU A 273 12.56 7.06 -8.97
C LEU A 273 13.17 7.02 -10.36
N TYR A 274 14.47 6.74 -10.46
CA TYR A 274 15.19 6.55 -11.72
C TYR A 274 15.38 5.09 -12.07
N ALA A 275 14.79 4.17 -11.30
CA ALA A 275 15.03 2.77 -11.50
C ALA A 275 14.38 2.36 -12.82
N PRO A 276 15.13 1.71 -13.70
CA PRO A 276 14.73 1.69 -15.09
C PRO A 276 13.69 0.58 -15.40
N TYR A 277 13.25 -0.12 -14.35
CA TYR A 277 12.11 -1.03 -14.33
C TYR A 277 10.79 -0.36 -13.90
N GLN A 278 10.78 0.95 -13.63
CA GLN A 278 9.56 1.68 -13.34
C GLN A 278 8.63 1.73 -14.56
N ALA A 279 7.37 1.37 -14.36
CA ALA A 279 6.34 1.44 -15.39
C ALA A 279 5.84 2.88 -15.62
N GLN A 280 5.93 3.73 -14.60
CA GLN A 280 5.28 5.04 -14.54
C GLN A 280 5.71 5.99 -15.67
N PRO A 281 6.99 6.10 -16.03
CA PRO A 281 7.39 6.92 -17.19
C PRO A 281 6.75 6.44 -18.50
N ALA A 282 6.74 5.13 -18.76
CA ALA A 282 6.11 4.54 -19.95
C ALA A 282 4.59 4.73 -19.93
N MET A 283 3.95 4.58 -18.76
CA MET A 283 2.52 4.83 -18.59
C MET A 283 2.14 6.29 -18.83
N TYR A 284 2.98 7.23 -18.36
CA TYR A 284 2.80 8.66 -18.62
C TYR A 284 2.93 8.97 -20.11
N GLN A 285 3.96 8.43 -20.79
CA GLN A 285 4.13 8.57 -22.23
C GLN A 285 2.93 8.01 -23.00
N ALA A 286 2.44 6.83 -22.61
CA ALA A 286 1.23 6.24 -23.18
C ALA A 286 0.00 7.13 -22.98
N ALA A 287 -0.20 7.68 -21.78
CA ALA A 287 -1.30 8.59 -21.50
C ALA A 287 -1.24 9.86 -22.37
N ARG A 288 -0.05 10.46 -22.53
CA ARG A 288 0.15 11.63 -23.40
C ARG A 288 -0.11 11.32 -24.87
N TRP A 289 0.33 10.15 -25.33
CA TRP A 289 0.04 9.69 -26.69
C TRP A 289 -1.45 9.48 -26.89
N ILE A 290 -2.16 8.88 -25.92
CA ILE A 290 -3.62 8.69 -25.96
C ILE A 290 -4.33 10.04 -26.13
N ALA A 291 -3.96 11.04 -25.34
CA ALA A 291 -4.56 12.37 -25.40
C ALA A 291 -4.46 12.99 -26.80
N GLN A 292 -3.37 12.73 -27.50
CA GLN A 292 -3.05 13.30 -28.81
C GLN A 292 -3.59 12.50 -30.00
N ASN A 293 -3.75 11.18 -29.86
CA ASN A 293 -3.96 10.28 -31.00
C ASN A 293 -5.29 9.53 -30.97
N LEU A 294 -5.93 9.38 -29.81
CA LEU A 294 -7.23 8.71 -29.73
C LEU A 294 -8.39 9.71 -29.82
N PRO A 295 -9.56 9.32 -30.38
CA PRO A 295 -10.76 10.15 -30.38
C PRO A 295 -11.11 10.69 -28.99
N PRO A 296 -11.65 11.93 -28.86
CA PRO A 296 -11.98 12.52 -27.56
C PRO A 296 -13.02 11.72 -26.76
N ASP A 297 -13.87 10.97 -27.45
CA ASP A 297 -14.91 10.10 -26.91
C ASP A 297 -14.44 8.63 -26.71
N ALA A 298 -13.16 8.33 -26.97
CA ALA A 298 -12.63 7.00 -26.77
C ALA A 298 -12.76 6.56 -25.30
N MET A 299 -13.41 5.42 -25.09
CA MET A 299 -13.50 4.75 -23.79
C MET A 299 -12.38 3.72 -23.67
N LEU A 300 -11.51 3.90 -22.67
CA LEU A 300 -10.41 3.00 -22.37
C LEU A 300 -10.71 2.12 -21.16
N ALA A 301 -9.99 1.02 -21.03
CA ALA A 301 -9.94 0.27 -19.77
C ALA A 301 -8.50 -0.10 -19.36
N ALA A 302 -8.26 -0.16 -18.05
CA ALA A 302 -6.94 -0.42 -17.47
C ALA A 302 -7.07 -0.98 -16.04
N GLN A 303 -6.13 -1.82 -15.59
CA GLN A 303 -5.98 -2.17 -14.18
C GLN A 303 -5.41 -0.96 -13.41
N ASN A 304 -4.38 -0.32 -13.97
CA ASN A 304 -3.74 0.85 -13.39
C ASN A 304 -4.32 2.17 -13.93
N SER A 305 -5.64 2.32 -13.88
CA SER A 305 -6.38 3.39 -14.57
C SER A 305 -6.04 4.81 -14.12
N GLY A 306 -5.58 5.03 -12.89
CA GLY A 306 -5.42 6.38 -12.33
C GLY A 306 -4.49 7.31 -13.12
N ILE A 307 -3.32 6.83 -13.56
CA ILE A 307 -2.38 7.65 -14.33
C ILE A 307 -2.91 7.94 -15.75
N PHE A 308 -3.57 6.96 -16.37
CA PHE A 308 -4.17 7.14 -17.68
C PHE A 308 -5.34 8.12 -17.60
N GLN A 309 -6.24 7.95 -16.62
CA GLN A 309 -7.37 8.84 -16.44
C GLN A 309 -6.95 10.30 -16.21
N TYR A 310 -5.89 10.51 -15.43
CA TYR A 310 -5.41 11.87 -15.13
C TYR A 310 -4.74 12.56 -16.33
N TYR A 311 -3.88 11.86 -17.08
CA TYR A 311 -3.04 12.49 -18.11
C TYR A 311 -3.53 12.32 -19.55
N SER A 312 -4.46 11.38 -19.81
CA SER A 312 -4.93 11.11 -21.18
C SER A 312 -6.09 11.96 -21.64
N GLU A 313 -6.76 12.67 -20.73
CA GLU A 313 -8.00 13.41 -21.02
C GLU A 313 -9.08 12.53 -21.67
N ARG A 314 -9.10 11.23 -21.32
CA ARG A 314 -10.10 10.26 -21.75
C ARG A 314 -10.73 9.56 -20.57
N THR A 315 -11.92 9.01 -20.78
CA THR A 315 -12.56 8.16 -19.77
C THR A 315 -11.85 6.82 -19.72
N VAL A 316 -11.38 6.43 -18.53
CA VAL A 316 -10.69 5.16 -18.30
C VAL A 316 -11.43 4.35 -17.25
N LEU A 317 -12.00 3.23 -17.68
CA LEU A 317 -12.65 2.24 -16.84
C LEU A 317 -11.60 1.42 -16.08
N ASN A 318 -11.71 1.40 -14.76
CA ASN A 318 -10.89 0.51 -13.93
C ASN A 318 -11.43 -0.92 -14.02
N ILE A 319 -10.56 -1.89 -14.31
CA ILE A 319 -10.95 -3.30 -14.46
C ILE A 319 -10.44 -4.20 -13.34
N ASP A 320 -9.74 -3.63 -12.33
CA ASP A 320 -9.18 -4.39 -11.21
C ASP A 320 -9.95 -4.23 -9.89
N GLY A 321 -10.95 -3.34 -9.85
CA GLY A 321 -11.86 -3.12 -8.72
C GLY A 321 -11.38 -2.13 -7.68
N LYS A 322 -10.23 -1.49 -7.91
CA LYS A 322 -9.70 -0.50 -6.96
C LYS A 322 -10.52 0.79 -6.92
N LEU A 323 -11.19 1.14 -8.02
CA LEU A 323 -11.97 2.39 -8.13
C LEU A 323 -13.48 2.16 -8.26
N ASN A 324 -13.90 0.95 -8.60
CA ASN A 324 -15.29 0.62 -8.91
C ASN A 324 -15.66 -0.75 -8.34
N HIS A 325 -16.73 -0.82 -7.55
CA HIS A 325 -17.09 -2.00 -6.77
C HIS A 325 -17.85 -3.04 -7.61
N GLU A 326 -18.56 -2.57 -8.64
CA GLU A 326 -19.40 -3.38 -9.51
C GLU A 326 -18.62 -4.38 -10.37
N ILE A 327 -17.30 -4.21 -10.51
CA ILE A 327 -16.46 -5.14 -11.27
C ILE A 327 -16.24 -6.46 -10.53
N ILE A 328 -16.33 -6.50 -9.19
CA ILE A 328 -16.02 -7.73 -8.44
C ILE A 328 -16.98 -8.86 -8.83
N PRO A 329 -18.31 -8.68 -8.85
CA PRO A 329 -19.23 -9.69 -9.38
C PRO A 329 -18.95 -10.07 -10.84
N VAL A 330 -18.50 -9.13 -11.67
CA VAL A 330 -18.14 -9.37 -13.07
C VAL A 330 -16.94 -10.32 -13.18
N LEU A 331 -15.90 -10.11 -12.35
CA LEU A 331 -14.73 -10.98 -12.30
C LEU A 331 -15.08 -12.37 -11.75
N GLU A 332 -15.88 -12.42 -10.68
CA GLU A 332 -16.35 -13.67 -10.07
C GLU A 332 -17.13 -14.54 -11.07
N GLN A 333 -18.00 -13.90 -11.87
CA GLN A 333 -18.80 -14.56 -12.89
C GLN A 333 -18.08 -14.75 -14.23
N ARG A 334 -16.82 -14.30 -14.32
CA ARG A 334 -16.00 -14.33 -15.55
C ARG A 334 -16.70 -13.68 -16.75
N GLN A 335 -17.24 -12.48 -16.57
CA GLN A 335 -17.96 -11.72 -17.59
C GLN A 335 -17.22 -10.44 -18.02
N LEU A 336 -15.89 -10.39 -17.86
CA LEU A 336 -15.13 -9.17 -18.12
C LEU A 336 -15.23 -8.71 -19.58
N ASP A 337 -15.16 -9.62 -20.54
CA ASP A 337 -15.37 -9.35 -21.96
C ASP A 337 -16.74 -8.69 -22.24
N ARG A 338 -17.81 -9.27 -21.69
CA ARG A 338 -19.17 -8.75 -21.83
C ARG A 338 -19.29 -7.37 -21.22
N TYR A 339 -18.74 -7.20 -20.02
CA TYR A 339 -18.76 -5.93 -19.29
C TYR A 339 -18.02 -4.82 -20.03
N LEU A 340 -16.82 -5.10 -20.56
CA LEU A 340 -16.05 -4.16 -21.36
C LEU A 340 -16.83 -3.71 -22.60
N ARG A 341 -17.49 -4.65 -23.29
CA ARG A 341 -18.33 -4.33 -24.45
C ARG A 341 -19.55 -3.48 -24.07
N GLU A 342 -20.27 -3.86 -23.01
CA GLU A 342 -21.46 -3.12 -22.55
C GLU A 342 -21.12 -1.70 -22.10
N ARG A 343 -19.90 -1.48 -21.57
CA ARG A 343 -19.38 -0.15 -21.23
C ARG A 343 -18.82 0.62 -22.43
N GLY A 344 -18.88 0.06 -23.63
CA GLY A 344 -18.41 0.70 -24.87
C GLY A 344 -16.89 0.86 -24.94
N VAL A 345 -16.13 0.03 -24.23
CA VAL A 345 -14.66 0.09 -24.24
C VAL A 345 -14.17 -0.24 -25.64
N THR A 346 -13.33 0.64 -26.19
CA THR A 346 -12.74 0.50 -27.53
C THR A 346 -11.23 0.27 -27.47
N TYR A 347 -10.58 0.66 -26.37
CA TYR A 347 -9.15 0.49 -26.16
C TYR A 347 -8.82 -0.09 -24.78
N ILE A 348 -7.77 -0.89 -24.69
CA ILE A 348 -7.16 -1.34 -23.44
C ILE A 348 -5.77 -0.75 -23.34
N VAL A 349 -5.40 -0.18 -22.20
CA VAL A 349 -4.04 0.32 -21.95
C VAL A 349 -3.53 -0.18 -20.60
N ASP A 350 -2.51 -1.04 -20.61
CA ASP A 350 -1.83 -1.49 -19.40
C ASP A 350 -0.49 -2.17 -19.74
N LEU A 351 0.12 -2.85 -18.78
CA LEU A 351 1.24 -3.74 -19.02
C LEU A 351 0.85 -4.86 -19.99
N ALA A 352 1.82 -5.31 -20.81
CA ALA A 352 1.62 -6.36 -21.83
C ALA A 352 0.94 -7.65 -21.32
N GLY A 353 1.01 -7.94 -20.01
CA GLY A 353 0.34 -9.09 -19.40
C GLY A 353 -1.19 -8.98 -19.25
N VAL A 354 -1.81 -7.84 -19.58
CA VAL A 354 -3.25 -7.59 -19.38
C VAL A 354 -4.14 -8.53 -20.20
N GLY A 355 -3.67 -9.01 -21.35
CA GLY A 355 -4.41 -10.00 -22.16
C GLY A 355 -4.75 -11.25 -21.37
N ARG A 356 -3.78 -11.81 -20.62
CA ARG A 356 -4.01 -12.99 -19.75
C ARG A 356 -5.01 -12.72 -18.63
N TYR A 357 -5.05 -11.49 -18.13
CA TYR A 357 -6.05 -11.08 -17.15
C TYR A 357 -7.45 -11.11 -17.77
N ILE A 358 -7.60 -10.53 -18.97
CA ILE A 358 -8.86 -10.51 -19.70
C ILE A 358 -9.32 -11.93 -20.05
N GLU A 359 -8.42 -12.78 -20.57
CA GLU A 359 -8.69 -14.19 -20.88
C GLU A 359 -9.20 -14.97 -19.67
N ARG A 360 -8.53 -14.83 -18.52
CA ARG A 360 -8.91 -15.52 -17.28
C ARG A 360 -10.32 -15.11 -16.82
N TYR A 361 -10.61 -13.81 -16.83
CA TYR A 361 -11.89 -13.28 -16.32
C TYR A 361 -12.99 -13.16 -17.38
N SER A 362 -12.82 -13.83 -18.53
CA SER A 362 -13.83 -13.90 -19.59
C SER A 362 -14.12 -15.35 -19.95
N ALA A 363 -15.31 -15.84 -19.61
CA ALA A 363 -15.74 -17.21 -19.87
C ALA A 363 -15.74 -17.56 -21.36
N ALA A 364 -15.91 -16.57 -22.24
CA ALA A 364 -15.83 -16.75 -23.68
C ALA A 364 -14.40 -17.00 -24.20
N LEU A 365 -13.37 -16.71 -23.41
CA LEU A 365 -11.97 -16.75 -23.86
C LEU A 365 -11.18 -17.94 -23.30
N SER A 366 -11.54 -18.45 -22.12
CA SER A 366 -10.87 -19.58 -21.49
C SER A 366 -11.80 -20.41 -20.60
N ASP A 367 -11.37 -21.61 -20.22
CA ASP A 367 -12.04 -22.49 -19.27
C ASP A 367 -11.67 -22.23 -17.81
N ALA A 368 -10.99 -21.11 -17.50
CA ALA A 368 -10.51 -20.83 -16.16
C ALA A 368 -11.63 -20.97 -15.10
N PRO A 369 -11.36 -21.55 -13.92
CA PRO A 369 -12.39 -21.66 -12.90
C PRO A 369 -12.80 -20.26 -12.39
N PRO A 370 -14.09 -20.04 -12.06
CA PRO A 370 -14.50 -18.82 -11.39
C PRO A 370 -13.75 -18.67 -10.06
N ARG A 371 -13.26 -17.46 -9.80
CA ARG A 371 -12.61 -17.12 -8.53
C ARG A 371 -13.58 -16.35 -7.68
N TYR A 372 -13.65 -16.71 -6.40
CA TYR A 372 -14.45 -16.00 -5.39
C TYR A 372 -13.52 -15.46 -4.32
N GLU A 373 -13.96 -14.39 -3.64
CA GLU A 373 -13.29 -13.96 -2.43
C GLU A 373 -13.31 -15.09 -1.40
N LEU A 374 -12.12 -15.54 -0.97
CA LEU A 374 -12.02 -16.57 0.06
C LEU A 374 -12.58 -16.05 1.38
N SER A 375 -13.46 -16.82 2.00
CA SER A 375 -13.92 -16.56 3.37
C SER A 375 -12.76 -16.65 4.36
N LEU A 376 -12.91 -16.05 5.54
CA LEU A 376 -11.92 -16.15 6.61
C LEU A 376 -11.60 -17.62 6.96
N GLY A 377 -12.62 -18.47 7.03
CA GLY A 377 -12.45 -19.91 7.30
C GLY A 377 -11.60 -20.62 6.24
N GLN A 378 -11.84 -20.32 4.96
CA GLN A 378 -11.03 -20.87 3.86
C GLN A 378 -9.57 -20.38 3.93
N ARG A 379 -9.33 -19.09 4.22
CA ARG A 379 -7.98 -18.54 4.39
C ARG A 379 -7.25 -19.23 5.55
N LEU A 380 -7.91 -19.41 6.69
CA LEU A 380 -7.36 -20.11 7.84
C LEU A 380 -7.06 -21.59 7.53
N ALA A 381 -7.93 -22.27 6.79
CA ALA A 381 -7.71 -23.65 6.36
C ALA A 381 -6.47 -23.77 5.45
N ILE A 382 -6.31 -22.85 4.49
CA ILE A 382 -5.13 -22.78 3.63
C ILE A 382 -3.86 -22.60 4.47
N TYR A 383 -3.82 -21.64 5.39
CA TYR A 383 -2.65 -21.45 6.27
C TYR A 383 -2.38 -22.68 7.16
N GLY A 384 -3.43 -23.32 7.68
CA GLY A 384 -3.31 -24.57 8.44
C GLY A 384 -2.67 -25.68 7.61
N GLN A 385 -3.11 -25.85 6.36
CA GLN A 385 -2.53 -26.82 5.44
C GLN A 385 -1.09 -26.48 5.07
N MET A 386 -0.75 -25.19 4.87
CA MET A 386 0.64 -24.76 4.63
C MET A 386 1.56 -25.13 5.81
N VAL A 387 1.11 -24.90 7.04
CA VAL A 387 1.85 -25.29 8.26
C VAL A 387 2.00 -26.81 8.33
N ALA A 388 0.91 -27.55 8.17
CA ALA A 388 0.93 -29.02 8.17
C ALA A 388 1.87 -29.57 7.10
N ALA A 389 1.85 -29.01 5.89
CA ALA A 389 2.76 -29.42 4.81
C ALA A 389 4.22 -29.11 5.12
N ARG A 390 4.51 -27.97 5.74
CA ARG A 390 5.87 -27.62 6.18
C ARG A 390 6.40 -28.55 7.26
N LEU A 391 5.51 -29.11 8.08
CA LEU A 391 5.81 -30.11 9.10
C LEU A 391 5.82 -31.55 8.58
N GLY A 392 5.54 -31.78 7.29
CA GLY A 392 5.44 -33.13 6.71
C GLY A 392 4.17 -33.90 7.10
N LEU A 393 3.16 -33.21 7.65
CA LEU A 393 1.88 -33.78 8.08
C LEU A 393 0.80 -33.75 7.00
N ALA A 394 1.02 -33.02 5.89
CA ALA A 394 0.11 -32.90 4.77
C ALA A 394 0.89 -32.73 3.45
N PRO A 395 0.29 -33.04 2.28
CA PRO A 395 0.90 -32.70 1.00
C PRO A 395 0.93 -31.17 0.78
N PRO A 396 1.90 -30.65 -0.01
CA PRO A 396 1.95 -29.24 -0.36
C PRO A 396 0.69 -28.82 -1.12
N LEU A 397 0.25 -27.59 -0.90
CA LEU A 397 -0.81 -26.98 -1.68
C LEU A 397 -0.36 -26.84 -3.13
N VAL A 398 -1.12 -27.43 -4.05
CA VAL A 398 -0.92 -27.26 -5.49
C VAL A 398 -1.89 -26.19 -5.97
N ALA A 399 -1.40 -25.17 -6.64
CA ALA A 399 -2.25 -24.15 -7.23
C ALA A 399 -3.19 -24.79 -8.26
N ALA A 400 -4.49 -24.58 -8.11
CA ALA A 400 -5.51 -25.13 -9.02
C ALA A 400 -5.42 -24.56 -10.45
N ASP A 401 -4.57 -23.57 -10.68
CA ASP A 401 -4.44 -22.84 -11.95
C ASP A 401 -3.54 -23.51 -13.00
N ALA A 402 -3.09 -24.74 -12.77
CA ALA A 402 -2.11 -25.39 -13.65
C ALA A 402 -2.63 -25.76 -15.05
N THR A 403 -3.95 -25.70 -15.30
CA THR A 403 -4.55 -26.17 -16.57
C THR A 403 -5.64 -25.24 -17.09
N VAL A 404 -5.35 -23.94 -17.23
CA VAL A 404 -6.26 -23.03 -17.95
C VAL A 404 -6.01 -23.17 -19.46
N GLN A 405 -7.00 -23.69 -20.19
CA GLN A 405 -7.03 -23.70 -21.64
C GLN A 405 -7.67 -22.41 -22.16
N VAL A 406 -6.89 -21.63 -22.91
CA VAL A 406 -7.38 -20.47 -23.65
C VAL A 406 -7.95 -20.97 -24.98
N HIS A 407 -9.25 -20.81 -25.18
CA HIS A 407 -9.92 -21.20 -26.43
C HIS A 407 -9.79 -20.11 -27.49
N ARG A 408 -9.72 -18.84 -27.06
CA ARG A 408 -9.59 -17.69 -27.95
C ARG A 408 -8.63 -16.66 -27.33
N PRO A 409 -7.36 -16.64 -27.76
CA PRO A 409 -6.37 -15.68 -27.28
C PRO A 409 -6.82 -14.23 -27.46
N PHE A 410 -6.51 -13.38 -26.48
CA PHE A 410 -6.81 -11.95 -26.53
C PHE A 410 -6.19 -11.26 -27.75
N ASP A 411 -5.01 -11.72 -28.18
CA ASP A 411 -4.30 -11.17 -29.34
C ASP A 411 -5.03 -11.39 -30.67
N GLU A 412 -5.98 -12.34 -30.75
CA GLU A 412 -6.87 -12.49 -31.92
C GLU A 412 -7.99 -11.45 -31.95
N LEU A 413 -8.34 -10.92 -30.78
CA LEU A 413 -9.47 -10.03 -30.57
C LEU A 413 -9.09 -8.56 -30.45
N ALA A 414 -7.80 -8.28 -30.37
CA ALA A 414 -7.27 -6.94 -30.27
C ALA A 414 -6.11 -6.74 -31.22
N VAL A 415 -5.78 -5.49 -31.51
CA VAL A 415 -4.61 -5.11 -32.30
C VAL A 415 -3.77 -4.17 -31.45
N VAL A 416 -2.47 -4.45 -31.36
CA VAL A 416 -1.52 -3.53 -30.72
C VAL A 416 -1.42 -2.28 -31.59
N VAL A 417 -1.83 -1.14 -31.05
CA VAL A 417 -1.75 0.16 -31.73
C VAL A 417 -0.41 0.82 -31.46
N GLN A 418 0.04 0.76 -30.20
CA GLN A 418 1.26 1.43 -29.76
C GLN A 418 1.84 0.75 -28.52
N THR A 419 3.18 0.72 -28.44
CA THR A 419 3.93 0.12 -27.33
C THR A 419 4.93 1.12 -26.77
N PHE A 420 5.02 1.19 -25.45
CA PHE A 420 5.94 2.04 -24.71
C PHE A 420 6.83 1.16 -23.82
N PRO A 421 8.04 0.78 -24.28
CA PRO A 421 8.95 -0.06 -23.51
C PRO A 421 9.44 0.67 -22.25
N PHE A 422 9.81 -0.10 -21.24
CA PHE A 422 10.43 0.45 -20.04
C PHE A 422 11.86 0.89 -20.36
N ALA A 423 12.37 1.89 -19.63
CA ALA A 423 13.65 2.52 -19.94
C ALA A 423 14.86 1.54 -19.91
N ALA A 424 14.90 0.54 -19.03
CA ALA A 424 15.96 -0.50 -19.05
C ALA A 424 15.47 -1.88 -19.44
N ASP A 425 14.18 -2.08 -19.60
CA ASP A 425 13.66 -3.41 -19.87
C ASP A 425 12.70 -3.35 -21.05
N ALA A 426 13.26 -3.43 -22.26
CA ALA A 426 12.49 -3.45 -23.49
C ALA A 426 11.56 -4.66 -23.60
N THR A 427 11.76 -5.71 -22.80
CA THR A 427 10.85 -6.87 -22.75
C THR A 427 9.54 -6.54 -22.01
N ARG A 428 9.54 -5.48 -21.22
CA ARG A 428 8.37 -4.98 -20.50
C ARG A 428 7.92 -3.68 -21.13
N ALA A 429 6.63 -3.59 -21.39
CA ALA A 429 6.05 -2.41 -21.99
C ALA A 429 4.65 -2.14 -21.48
N VAL A 430 4.27 -0.87 -21.54
CA VAL A 430 2.87 -0.46 -21.56
C VAL A 430 2.40 -0.58 -23.00
N VAL A 431 1.29 -1.26 -23.22
CA VAL A 431 0.75 -1.55 -24.55
C VAL A 431 -0.66 -0.99 -24.65
N ILE A 432 -0.94 -0.32 -25.76
CA ILE A 432 -2.27 0.14 -26.14
C ILE A 432 -2.82 -0.84 -27.16
N TYR A 433 -3.92 -1.49 -26.81
CA TYR A 433 -4.67 -2.39 -27.67
C TYR A 433 -5.94 -1.70 -28.14
N GLN A 434 -6.28 -1.83 -29.42
CA GLN A 434 -7.61 -1.52 -29.94
C GLN A 434 -8.40 -2.81 -30.04
N LEU A 435 -9.59 -2.83 -29.44
CA LEU A 435 -10.48 -3.98 -29.49
C LEU A 435 -11.12 -4.08 -30.89
N ARG A 436 -11.12 -5.29 -31.46
CA ARG A 436 -11.82 -5.56 -32.72
C ARG A 436 -13.35 -5.53 -32.48
N PRO A 437 -14.17 -5.23 -33.50
CA PRO A 437 -15.62 -5.29 -33.38
C PRO A 437 -16.17 -6.66 -32.93
N THR A 438 -15.39 -7.73 -33.12
CA THR A 438 -15.71 -9.10 -32.70
C THR A 438 -15.49 -9.37 -31.21
N PHE A 439 -14.86 -8.45 -30.46
CA PHE A 439 -14.60 -8.63 -29.03
C PHE A 439 -15.91 -8.75 -28.23
N GLY A 440 -16.03 -9.83 -27.45
CA GLY A 440 -17.24 -10.18 -26.69
C GLY A 440 -18.42 -10.69 -27.54
N GLY A 441 -18.28 -10.77 -28.86
CA GLY A 441 -19.28 -11.40 -29.73
C GLY A 441 -19.42 -12.90 -29.42
N ARG A 442 -20.65 -13.44 -29.49
CA ARG A 442 -20.82 -14.89 -29.50
C ARG A 442 -20.09 -15.44 -30.74
N PRO A 443 -19.31 -16.52 -30.61
CA PRO A 443 -18.61 -17.13 -31.74
C PRO A 443 -19.56 -17.52 -32.88
#